data_AF-A0A2G2KAY6-F1
#
_entry.id   AF-A0A2G2KAY6-F1
#
_cell.length_a   1.000
_cell.length_b   1.000
_cell.length_c   1.000
_cell.angle_alpha   90.00
_cell.angle_beta   90.00
_cell.angle_gamma   90.00
#
_symmetry.space_group_name_H-M   'P 1'
#
loop_
_entity.id
_entity.type
_entity.pdbx_description
1 polymer ?
#
loop_
_entity_poly.entity_id
_entity_poly.type
_entity_poly.pdbx_seq_one_letter_code
_entity_poly.pdbx_strand_id
1 'polypeptide(L)'
;MALTNYISDLLYRYECVLVPEFGAFLTQKHSAVMDVTTNVFLPPRKVISFNEQLKQNDGLLANHIVGADQCSYTEAVEKITDYVTSIKGKLVAGETVLFEKIGHFSLNNEGKLQFAPLEEVNYLTTAFGLQSTYKSPVLREVYKEEVAVLEEKAPIAFIPETRVKAKRSYLKYAAVAVVALGLSGVLGSQVYTDQMEGVASHNDLKTLEIEKSAYQRASFFDVSPIEVPEVIFNISVEKKQVGSYHIIAGAFRFEENADKKIEQLQKAGFSARKIGQNKYGLHQVVYASIVDKSEALTTLRAIKKSHNSGAWLLVKKMD
;
A
#
# COMPACT_ATOMS: atom_id res chain seq x y z
N MET A 1 -38.23 35.63 2.67
CA MET A 1 -37.26 35.49 3.79
C MET A 1 -36.52 36.82 3.98
N ALA A 2 -35.61 36.96 4.95
CA ALA A 2 -34.73 38.13 5.02
C ALA A 2 -33.72 38.14 3.85
N LEU A 3 -33.45 39.32 3.27
CA LEU A 3 -32.61 39.44 2.06
C LEU A 3 -31.19 38.86 2.26
N THR A 4 -30.66 39.00 3.47
CA THR A 4 -29.38 38.44 3.93
C THR A 4 -29.21 36.96 3.63
N ASN A 5 -30.28 36.15 3.73
CA ASN A 5 -30.19 34.71 3.48
C ASN A 5 -29.95 34.42 2.00
N TYR A 6 -30.68 35.04 1.06
CA TYR A 6 -30.43 34.85 -0.37
C TYR A 6 -29.01 35.29 -0.78
N ILE A 7 -28.49 36.38 -0.19
CA ILE A 7 -27.11 36.82 -0.41
C ILE A 7 -26.13 35.76 0.12
N SER A 8 -26.34 35.26 1.34
CA SER A 8 -25.55 34.18 1.94
C SER A 8 -25.56 32.91 1.07
N ASP A 9 -26.71 32.50 0.55
CA ASP A 9 -26.83 31.31 -0.29
C ASP A 9 -26.05 31.46 -1.60
N LEU A 10 -26.12 32.65 -2.23
CA LEU A 10 -25.34 32.99 -3.41
C LEU A 10 -23.82 33.04 -3.13
N LEU A 11 -23.39 33.50 -1.94
CA LEU A 11 -21.98 33.57 -1.56
C LEU A 11 -21.28 32.20 -1.45
N TYR A 12 -22.01 31.08 -1.32
CA TYR A 12 -21.43 29.74 -1.45
C TYR A 12 -21.08 29.38 -2.90
N ARG A 13 -21.80 29.94 -3.89
CA ARG A 13 -21.71 29.54 -5.30
C ARG A 13 -20.97 30.53 -6.20
N TYR A 14 -21.05 31.82 -5.91
CA TYR A 14 -20.50 32.91 -6.74
C TYR A 14 -19.38 33.65 -6.01
N GLU A 15 -18.47 34.28 -6.77
CA GLU A 15 -17.36 35.06 -6.19
C GLU A 15 -17.70 36.55 -5.99
N CYS A 16 -18.66 37.04 -6.76
CA CYS A 16 -19.26 38.37 -6.65
C CYS A 16 -20.79 38.20 -6.54
N VAL A 17 -21.43 38.98 -5.66
CA VAL A 17 -22.89 39.07 -5.55
C VAL A 17 -23.26 40.55 -5.46
N LEU A 18 -23.91 41.07 -6.50
CA LEU A 18 -24.33 42.47 -6.55
C LEU A 18 -25.67 42.66 -5.83
N VAL A 19 -25.77 43.75 -5.06
CA VAL A 19 -27.01 44.26 -4.48
C VAL A 19 -27.29 45.63 -5.12
N PRO A 20 -28.26 45.71 -6.04
CA PRO A 20 -28.64 46.95 -6.71
C PRO A 20 -28.78 48.13 -5.75
N GLU A 21 -28.30 49.31 -6.18
CA GLU A 21 -28.25 50.55 -5.39
C GLU A 21 -27.42 50.53 -4.09
N PHE A 22 -26.93 49.39 -3.62
CA PHE A 22 -26.15 49.27 -2.38
C PHE A 22 -24.66 49.06 -2.66
N GLY A 23 -24.31 48.12 -3.53
CA GLY A 23 -22.93 47.74 -3.84
C GLY A 23 -22.78 46.23 -4.05
N ALA A 24 -21.55 45.72 -4.12
CA ALA A 24 -21.29 44.30 -4.32
C ALA A 24 -20.52 43.66 -3.15
N PHE A 25 -20.95 42.46 -2.77
CA PHE A 25 -20.14 41.56 -1.97
C PHE A 25 -19.14 40.85 -2.88
N LEU A 26 -17.86 41.00 -2.57
CA LEU A 26 -16.75 40.34 -3.25
C LEU A 26 -16.17 39.29 -2.32
N THR A 27 -15.61 38.22 -2.87
CA THR A 27 -15.00 37.18 -2.06
C THR A 27 -13.65 36.72 -2.61
N GLN A 28 -12.74 36.36 -1.71
CA GLN A 28 -11.41 35.89 -2.05
C GLN A 28 -11.08 34.61 -1.28
N LYS A 29 -10.56 33.61 -1.99
CA LYS A 29 -10.13 32.33 -1.41
C LYS A 29 -8.73 32.45 -0.84
N HIS A 30 -8.62 32.40 0.48
CA HIS A 30 -7.35 32.24 1.17
C HIS A 30 -7.05 30.76 1.39
N SER A 31 -5.80 30.37 1.14
CA SER A 31 -5.27 29.04 1.48
C SER A 31 -5.25 28.82 3.00
N ALA A 32 -5.00 27.58 3.43
CA ALA A 32 -4.72 27.29 4.83
C ALA A 32 -3.47 28.06 5.29
N VAL A 33 -3.51 28.59 6.51
CA VAL A 33 -2.40 29.36 7.11
C VAL A 33 -2.14 28.84 8.52
N MET A 34 -0.88 28.63 8.87
CA MET A 34 -0.47 28.43 10.26
C MET A 34 -0.20 29.79 10.89
N ASP A 35 -0.96 30.18 11.90
CA ASP A 35 -0.58 31.28 12.77
C ASP A 35 0.55 30.81 13.71
N VAL A 36 1.72 31.41 13.55
CA VAL A 36 2.93 31.09 14.32
C VAL A 36 2.82 31.57 15.77
N THR A 37 2.01 32.59 16.04
CA THR A 37 1.86 33.20 17.38
C THR A 37 0.95 32.36 18.28
N THR A 38 -0.22 31.94 17.78
CA THR A 38 -1.14 31.05 18.50
C THR A 38 -0.85 29.56 18.33
N ASN A 39 0.05 29.18 17.40
CA ASN A 39 0.29 27.80 16.96
C ASN A 39 -0.99 27.09 16.46
N VAL A 40 -1.90 27.84 15.83
CA VAL A 40 -3.14 27.32 15.23
C VAL A 40 -2.98 27.16 13.72
N PHE A 41 -3.36 26.00 13.19
CA PHE A 41 -3.65 25.83 11.78
C PHE A 41 -5.06 26.31 11.47
N LEU A 42 -5.18 27.37 10.69
CA LEU A 42 -6.44 27.89 10.16
C LEU A 42 -6.78 27.17 8.84
N PRO A 43 -8.02 26.69 8.67
CA PRO A 43 -8.45 26.04 7.44
C PRO A 43 -8.47 27.05 6.27
N PRO A 44 -8.43 26.58 5.00
CA PRO A 44 -8.62 27.46 3.86
C PRO A 44 -10.02 28.09 3.92
N ARG A 45 -10.13 29.39 3.68
CA ARG A 45 -11.36 30.15 3.91
C ARG A 45 -11.70 31.12 2.78
N LYS A 46 -12.98 31.35 2.54
CA LYS A 46 -13.49 32.35 1.58
C LYS A 46 -13.86 33.62 2.34
N VAL A 47 -12.97 34.61 2.30
CA VAL A 47 -13.12 35.89 3.00
C VAL A 47 -14.04 36.79 2.17
N ILE A 48 -14.95 37.51 2.83
CA ILE A 48 -15.85 38.50 2.21
C ILE A 48 -15.26 39.90 2.36
N SER A 49 -15.36 40.70 1.30
CA SER A 49 -15.21 42.15 1.32
C SER A 49 -16.41 42.80 0.61
N PHE A 50 -16.56 44.12 0.74
CA PHE A 50 -17.66 44.87 0.12
C PHE A 50 -17.12 46.05 -0.67
N ASN A 51 -17.75 46.34 -1.81
CA ASN A 51 -17.47 47.53 -2.62
C ASN A 51 -18.77 48.27 -2.95
N GLU A 52 -18.95 49.44 -2.34
CA GLU A 52 -20.11 50.31 -2.55
C GLU A 52 -20.22 50.82 -4.00
N GLN A 53 -19.12 50.93 -4.74
CA GLN A 53 -19.12 51.51 -6.10
C GLN A 53 -19.83 50.63 -7.13
N LEU A 54 -19.98 49.32 -6.86
CA LEU A 54 -20.54 48.34 -7.78
C LEU A 54 -22.07 48.23 -7.62
N LYS A 55 -22.79 49.29 -8.01
CA LYS A 55 -24.25 49.42 -7.82
C LYS A 55 -25.12 48.90 -8.98
N GLN A 56 -24.50 48.39 -10.06
CA GLN A 56 -25.21 47.84 -11.22
C GLN A 56 -26.02 46.60 -10.85
N ASN A 57 -27.12 46.37 -11.56
CA ASN A 57 -27.95 45.16 -11.42
C ASN A 57 -27.56 44.14 -12.51
N ASP A 58 -27.01 43.00 -12.09
CA ASP A 58 -26.70 41.84 -12.95
C ASP A 58 -27.87 40.84 -13.05
N GLY A 59 -28.94 41.06 -12.29
CA GLY A 59 -30.09 40.17 -12.16
C GLY A 59 -29.84 38.93 -11.29
N LEU A 60 -28.63 38.68 -10.76
CA LEU A 60 -28.30 37.45 -10.04
C LEU A 60 -29.15 37.29 -8.77
N LEU A 61 -29.18 38.32 -7.93
CA LEU A 61 -29.94 38.32 -6.68
C LEU A 61 -31.46 38.30 -6.94
N ALA A 62 -31.94 39.08 -7.91
CA ALA A 62 -33.35 39.13 -8.28
C ALA A 62 -33.86 37.78 -8.80
N ASN A 63 -33.11 37.12 -9.70
CA ASN A 63 -33.45 35.79 -10.21
C ASN A 63 -33.42 34.71 -9.13
N HIS A 64 -32.52 34.81 -8.13
CA HIS A 64 -32.52 33.91 -6.97
C HIS A 64 -33.79 34.07 -6.11
N ILE A 65 -34.24 35.31 -5.89
CA ILE A 65 -35.49 35.61 -5.16
C ILE A 65 -36.70 35.12 -5.95
N VAL A 66 -36.78 35.34 -7.27
CA VAL A 66 -37.84 34.78 -8.14
C VAL A 66 -37.94 33.25 -7.98
N GLY A 67 -36.81 32.54 -8.00
CA GLY A 67 -36.77 31.09 -7.83
C GLY A 67 -37.18 30.58 -6.44
N ALA A 68 -36.90 31.37 -5.38
CA ALA A 68 -37.15 30.97 -3.99
C ALA A 68 -38.54 31.39 -3.47
N ASP A 69 -39.00 32.59 -3.81
CA ASP A 69 -40.28 33.16 -3.36
C ASP A 69 -41.43 32.96 -4.36
N GLN A 70 -41.14 32.47 -5.58
CA GLN A 70 -42.11 32.30 -6.68
C GLN A 70 -42.84 33.61 -7.10
N CYS A 71 -42.21 34.75 -6.84
CA CYS A 71 -42.71 36.09 -7.18
C CYS A 71 -42.26 36.54 -8.58
N SER A 72 -42.85 37.62 -9.13
CA SER A 72 -42.37 38.17 -10.40
C SER A 72 -40.98 38.81 -10.26
N TYR A 73 -40.27 38.99 -11.39
CA TYR A 73 -38.98 39.68 -11.40
C TYR A 73 -39.09 41.13 -10.92
N THR A 74 -40.19 41.81 -11.25
CA THR A 74 -40.51 43.16 -10.77
C THR A 74 -40.68 43.20 -9.26
N GLU A 75 -41.46 42.28 -8.67
CA GLU A 75 -41.61 42.15 -7.21
C GLU A 75 -40.28 41.81 -6.53
N ALA A 76 -39.42 40.99 -7.17
CA ALA A 76 -38.11 40.65 -6.64
C ALA A 76 -37.15 41.87 -6.60
N VAL A 77 -37.19 42.74 -7.61
CA VAL A 77 -36.43 44.01 -7.61
C VAL A 77 -36.98 44.99 -6.59
N GLU A 78 -38.31 45.12 -6.48
CA GLU A 78 -38.99 45.98 -5.50
C GLU A 78 -38.63 45.60 -4.04
N LYS A 79 -38.70 44.30 -3.71
CA LYS A 79 -38.23 43.74 -2.43
C LYS A 79 -36.77 44.10 -2.11
N ILE A 80 -35.88 44.12 -3.12
CA ILE A 80 -34.48 44.52 -2.94
C ILE A 80 -34.40 46.02 -2.65
N THR A 81 -35.06 46.87 -3.45
CA THR A 81 -34.98 48.33 -3.29
C THR A 81 -35.56 48.83 -1.98
N ASP A 82 -36.64 48.23 -1.48
CA ASP A 82 -37.23 48.57 -0.18
C ASP A 82 -36.28 48.23 0.97
N TYR A 83 -35.69 47.03 0.94
CA TYR A 83 -34.75 46.57 1.96
C TYR A 83 -33.47 47.42 1.97
N VAL A 84 -32.92 47.74 0.81
CA VAL A 84 -31.76 48.64 0.66
C VAL A 84 -32.09 50.05 1.16
N THR A 85 -33.28 50.57 0.87
CA THR A 85 -33.72 51.91 1.32
C THR A 85 -33.88 51.97 2.83
N SER A 86 -34.48 50.95 3.44
CA SER A 86 -34.60 50.81 4.90
C SER A 86 -33.22 50.80 5.59
N ILE A 87 -32.27 50.05 5.03
CA ILE A 87 -30.90 49.95 5.56
C ILE A 87 -30.12 51.26 5.39
N LYS A 88 -30.21 51.93 4.24
CA LYS A 88 -29.63 53.27 4.04
C LYS A 88 -30.17 54.26 5.08
N GLY A 89 -31.47 54.23 5.37
CA GLY A 89 -32.09 55.07 6.41
C GLY A 89 -31.49 54.84 7.79
N LYS A 90 -31.32 53.57 8.21
CA LYS A 90 -30.70 53.20 9.50
C LYS A 90 -29.24 53.63 9.60
N LEU A 91 -28.46 53.39 8.55
CA LEU A 91 -27.06 53.79 8.48
C LEU A 91 -26.89 55.32 8.59
N VAL A 92 -27.75 56.10 7.93
CA VAL A 92 -27.79 57.57 8.03
C VAL A 92 -28.23 58.06 9.42
N ALA A 93 -29.05 57.29 10.14
CA ALA A 93 -29.38 57.54 11.55
C ALA A 93 -28.25 57.18 12.53
N GLY A 94 -27.12 56.63 12.04
CA GLY A 94 -25.99 56.21 12.86
C GLY A 94 -26.10 54.79 13.44
N GLU A 95 -27.10 54.01 13.05
CA GLU A 95 -27.23 52.61 13.48
C GLU A 95 -26.19 51.72 12.78
N THR A 96 -25.62 50.75 13.51
CA THR A 96 -24.85 49.66 12.91
C THR A 96 -25.80 48.55 12.45
N VAL A 97 -25.79 48.22 11.16
CA VAL A 97 -26.70 47.23 10.57
C VAL A 97 -25.98 45.88 10.41
N LEU A 98 -26.48 44.86 11.11
CA LEU A 98 -26.00 43.48 11.00
C LEU A 98 -26.64 42.76 9.81
N PHE A 99 -25.81 42.18 8.94
CA PHE A 99 -26.22 41.19 7.94
C PHE A 99 -25.83 39.81 8.48
N GLU A 100 -26.81 39.03 8.94
CA GLU A 100 -26.61 37.67 9.47
C GLU A 100 -25.69 36.84 8.55
N LYS A 101 -24.74 36.09 9.16
CA LYS A 101 -23.73 35.24 8.50
C LYS A 101 -22.69 35.97 7.64
N ILE A 102 -22.92 37.23 7.27
CA ILE A 102 -22.11 37.98 6.28
C ILE A 102 -21.18 38.99 6.97
N GLY A 103 -21.69 39.83 7.87
CA GLY A 103 -20.93 40.92 8.48
C GLY A 103 -21.80 42.08 8.96
N HIS A 104 -21.18 43.18 9.38
CA HIS A 104 -21.88 44.40 9.80
C HIS A 104 -21.45 45.63 9.00
N PHE A 105 -22.37 46.58 8.88
CA PHE A 105 -22.19 47.86 8.20
C PHE A 105 -22.39 49.02 9.18
N SER A 106 -21.56 50.04 9.06
CA SER A 106 -21.67 51.31 9.77
C SER A 106 -21.23 52.47 8.87
N LEU A 107 -21.60 53.70 9.19
CA LEU A 107 -20.96 54.88 8.61
C LEU A 107 -19.78 55.30 9.50
N ASN A 108 -18.66 55.69 8.89
CA ASN A 108 -17.56 56.34 9.60
C ASN A 108 -17.86 57.84 9.83
N ASN A 109 -16.99 58.52 10.60
CA ASN A 109 -17.13 59.96 10.88
C ASN A 109 -17.06 60.87 9.63
N GLU A 110 -16.69 60.34 8.46
CA GLU A 110 -16.65 61.05 7.18
C GLU A 110 -17.90 60.76 6.31
N GLY A 111 -18.87 59.98 6.82
CA GLY A 111 -20.07 59.55 6.08
C GLY A 111 -19.83 58.44 5.06
N LYS A 112 -18.67 57.78 5.07
CA LYS A 112 -18.35 56.64 4.19
C LYS A 112 -18.83 55.33 4.80
N LEU A 113 -19.34 54.43 3.96
CA LEU A 113 -19.76 53.09 4.38
C LEU A 113 -18.55 52.21 4.73
N GLN A 114 -18.53 51.72 5.97
CA GLN A 114 -17.57 50.73 6.45
C GLN A 114 -18.27 49.36 6.55
N PHE A 115 -17.58 48.32 6.09
CA PHE A 115 -18.00 46.92 6.21
C PHE A 115 -16.97 46.13 7.00
N ALA A 116 -17.42 45.25 7.89
CA ALA A 116 -16.59 44.28 8.59
C ALA A 116 -17.24 42.88 8.52
N PRO A 117 -16.56 41.88 7.93
CA PRO A 117 -17.14 40.54 7.74
C PRO A 117 -17.27 39.77 9.07
N LEU A 118 -18.19 38.81 9.09
CA LEU A 118 -18.36 37.87 10.20
C LEU A 118 -17.53 36.60 9.94
N GLU A 119 -16.63 36.23 10.85
CA GLU A 119 -15.74 35.06 10.64
C GLU A 119 -16.37 33.69 10.98
N GLU A 120 -17.62 33.67 11.46
CA GLU A 120 -18.32 32.44 11.87
C GLU A 120 -18.61 31.46 10.73
N VAL A 121 -18.80 31.97 9.50
CA VAL A 121 -19.28 31.17 8.36
C VAL A 121 -18.24 31.13 7.24
N ASN A 122 -17.66 29.95 7.00
CA ASN A 122 -16.75 29.74 5.89
C ASN A 122 -17.52 29.38 4.60
N TYR A 123 -17.68 30.36 3.71
CA TYR A 123 -18.34 30.18 2.41
C TYR A 123 -17.54 29.32 1.40
N LEU A 124 -16.37 28.81 1.77
CA LEU A 124 -15.61 27.86 0.94
C LEU A 124 -16.16 26.45 1.08
N THR A 125 -17.05 26.04 0.18
CA THR A 125 -17.63 24.68 0.14
C THR A 125 -16.57 23.56 0.14
N THR A 126 -15.42 23.77 -0.52
CA THR A 126 -14.30 22.79 -0.54
C THR A 126 -13.54 22.68 0.80
N ALA A 127 -13.93 23.45 1.82
CA ALA A 127 -13.38 23.44 3.17
C ALA A 127 -14.44 23.13 4.23
N PHE A 128 -15.64 22.71 3.82
CA PHE A 128 -16.70 22.30 4.74
C PHE A 128 -16.22 21.19 5.68
N GLY A 129 -16.51 21.35 6.98
CA GLY A 129 -16.06 20.43 8.03
C GLY A 129 -14.60 20.60 8.48
N LEU A 130 -13.78 21.43 7.80
CA LEU A 130 -12.44 21.75 8.29
C LEU A 130 -12.50 22.80 9.40
N GLN A 131 -12.09 22.41 10.61
CA GLN A 131 -11.99 23.28 11.77
C GLN A 131 -10.55 23.78 11.95
N SER A 132 -10.37 24.85 12.74
CA SER A 132 -9.06 25.25 13.24
C SER A 132 -8.51 24.20 14.20
N THR A 133 -7.20 23.94 14.15
CA THR A 133 -6.56 22.90 14.97
C THR A 133 -5.26 23.39 15.60
N TYR A 134 -5.04 23.05 16.87
CA TYR A 134 -3.82 23.41 17.59
C TYR A 134 -2.68 22.46 17.28
N LYS A 135 -1.49 23.01 17.00
CA LYS A 135 -0.26 22.25 16.80
C LYS A 135 0.28 21.74 18.14
N SER A 136 0.27 20.41 18.32
CA SER A 136 1.12 19.79 19.34
C SER A 136 2.60 19.90 18.94
N PRO A 137 3.53 20.22 19.86
CA PRO A 137 4.95 20.31 19.54
C PRO A 137 5.54 18.93 19.18
N VAL A 138 6.40 18.88 18.17
CA VAL A 138 7.05 17.65 17.72
C VAL A 138 8.33 17.43 18.55
N LEU A 139 8.19 16.76 19.70
CA LEU A 139 9.27 16.53 20.67
C LEU A 139 10.36 15.53 20.20
N ARG A 140 10.34 15.12 18.93
CA ARG A 140 11.23 14.09 18.36
C ARG A 140 12.72 14.41 18.56
N GLU A 141 13.11 15.67 18.48
CA GLU A 141 14.52 16.07 18.52
C GLU A 141 15.03 16.14 19.96
N VAL A 142 14.21 16.67 20.88
CA VAL A 142 14.42 16.58 22.34
C VAL A 142 14.62 15.11 22.76
N TYR A 143 13.72 14.21 22.34
CA TYR A 143 13.85 12.78 22.68
C TYR A 143 15.09 12.10 22.06
N LYS A 144 15.67 12.61 20.96
CA LYS A 144 16.96 12.10 20.45
C LYS A 144 18.12 12.54 21.33
N GLU A 145 18.12 13.80 21.76
CA GLU A 145 19.15 14.35 22.64
C GLU A 145 19.13 13.67 24.01
N GLU A 146 17.94 13.45 24.57
CA GLU A 146 17.75 12.64 25.78
C GLU A 146 18.28 11.21 25.63
N VAL A 147 17.97 10.52 24.51
CA VAL A 147 18.47 9.16 24.25
C VAL A 147 20.00 9.13 24.10
N ALA A 148 20.60 10.08 23.37
CA ALA A 148 22.05 10.16 23.23
C ALA A 148 22.75 10.35 24.59
N VAL A 149 22.22 11.24 25.44
CA VAL A 149 22.72 11.48 26.80
C VAL A 149 22.53 10.26 27.72
N LEU A 150 21.57 9.39 27.45
CA LEU A 150 21.40 8.11 28.14
C LEU A 150 22.37 7.03 27.63
N GLU A 151 22.60 6.95 26.31
CA GLU A 151 23.57 6.03 25.69
C GLU A 151 25.02 6.36 26.09
N GLU A 152 25.38 7.63 26.29
CA GLU A 152 26.68 8.02 26.84
C GLU A 152 26.87 7.62 28.32
N LYS A 153 25.79 7.63 29.12
CA LYS A 153 25.84 7.36 30.57
C LYS A 153 25.69 5.88 30.91
N ALA A 154 24.97 5.13 30.09
CA ALA A 154 24.80 3.69 30.22
C ALA A 154 25.70 2.98 29.19
N PRO A 155 26.94 2.60 29.54
CA PRO A 155 27.73 1.75 28.65
C PRO A 155 26.90 0.51 28.34
N ILE A 156 26.73 0.20 27.04
CA ILE A 156 25.94 -0.95 26.59
C ILE A 156 26.62 -2.21 27.12
N ALA A 157 26.16 -2.64 28.29
CA ALA A 157 26.59 -3.87 28.91
C ALA A 157 26.22 -4.99 27.94
N PHE A 158 27.23 -5.55 27.29
CA PHE A 158 27.08 -6.69 26.41
C PHE A 158 26.79 -7.89 27.33
N ILE A 159 25.55 -7.97 27.82
CA ILE A 159 25.00 -9.16 28.45
C ILE A 159 25.03 -10.20 27.33
N PRO A 160 25.95 -11.18 27.34
CA PRO A 160 25.88 -12.22 26.34
C PRO A 160 24.54 -12.91 26.55
N GLU A 161 23.79 -13.15 25.48
CA GLU A 161 22.69 -14.10 25.56
C GLU A 161 23.30 -15.43 26.04
N THR A 162 23.14 -15.72 27.33
CA THR A 162 23.33 -17.06 27.84
C THR A 162 22.19 -17.86 27.27
N ARG A 163 22.34 -18.29 26.00
CA ARG A 163 21.50 -19.30 25.37
C ARG A 163 21.42 -20.43 26.38
N VAL A 164 20.28 -20.51 27.07
CA VAL A 164 20.00 -21.57 28.01
C VAL A 164 20.01 -22.83 27.17
N LYS A 165 21.15 -23.52 27.16
CA LYS A 165 21.37 -24.74 26.37
C LYS A 165 20.40 -25.76 26.93
N ALA A 166 19.18 -25.79 26.38
CA ALA A 166 18.06 -26.54 26.92
C ALA A 166 18.53 -27.96 27.21
N LYS A 167 18.60 -28.31 28.49
CA LYS A 167 19.31 -29.52 28.96
C LYS A 167 18.75 -30.69 28.17
N ARG A 168 19.57 -31.27 27.27
CA ARG A 168 19.12 -32.23 26.26
C ARG A 168 18.46 -33.40 26.99
N SER A 169 17.14 -33.48 26.94
CA SER A 169 16.39 -34.39 27.82
C SER A 169 16.68 -35.84 27.46
N TYR A 170 17.42 -36.53 28.32
CA TYR A 170 17.80 -37.93 28.15
C TYR A 170 16.59 -38.89 28.20
N LEU A 171 15.41 -38.42 28.60
CA LEU A 171 14.14 -39.16 28.57
C LEU A 171 13.83 -39.75 27.18
N LYS A 172 14.33 -39.11 26.10
CA LYS A 172 14.21 -39.64 24.73
C LYS A 172 14.91 -41.00 24.56
N TYR A 173 16.02 -41.25 25.26
CA TYR A 173 16.72 -42.54 25.23
C TYR A 173 16.04 -43.58 26.13
N ALA A 174 15.47 -43.15 27.26
CA ALA A 174 14.68 -44.02 28.14
C ALA A 174 13.46 -44.61 27.41
N ALA A 175 12.76 -43.80 26.61
CA ALA A 175 11.65 -44.26 25.77
C ALA A 175 12.10 -45.35 24.76
N VAL A 176 13.26 -45.17 24.10
CA VAL A 176 13.81 -46.17 23.18
C VAL A 176 14.16 -47.47 23.89
N ALA A 177 14.73 -47.40 25.10
CA ALA A 177 15.05 -48.59 25.90
C ALA A 177 13.78 -49.38 26.31
N VAL A 178 12.71 -48.69 26.72
CA VAL A 178 11.42 -49.34 27.05
C VAL A 178 10.78 -49.99 25.82
N VAL A 179 10.81 -49.33 24.65
CA VAL A 179 10.29 -49.91 23.40
C VAL A 179 11.12 -51.12 22.96
N ALA A 180 12.45 -51.05 23.05
CA ALA A 180 13.33 -52.17 22.72
C ALA A 180 13.09 -53.39 23.64
N LEU A 181 12.96 -53.17 24.95
CA LEU A 181 12.62 -54.24 25.90
C LEU A 181 11.25 -54.84 25.62
N GLY A 182 10.22 -54.02 25.40
CA GLY A 182 8.87 -54.49 25.05
C GLY A 182 8.85 -55.34 23.77
N LEU A 183 9.51 -54.88 22.70
CA LEU A 183 9.63 -55.64 21.46
C LEU A 183 10.41 -56.95 21.66
N SER A 184 11.49 -56.94 22.44
CA SER A 184 12.26 -58.16 22.73
C SER A 184 11.46 -59.20 23.53
N GLY A 185 10.59 -58.76 24.44
CA GLY A 185 9.68 -59.63 25.19
C GLY A 185 8.61 -60.27 24.30
N VAL A 186 7.99 -59.49 23.40
CA VAL A 186 6.98 -60.00 22.46
C VAL A 186 7.60 -61.00 21.47
N LEU A 187 8.71 -60.64 20.83
CA LEU A 187 9.40 -61.51 19.87
C LEU A 187 9.96 -62.77 20.55
N GLY A 188 10.53 -62.64 21.75
CA GLY A 188 11.00 -63.78 22.54
C GLY A 188 9.86 -64.75 22.93
N SER A 189 8.67 -64.22 23.23
CA SER A 189 7.49 -65.03 23.50
C SER A 189 7.01 -65.81 22.28
N GLN A 190 7.09 -65.24 21.07
CA GLN A 190 6.71 -65.94 19.83
C GLN A 190 7.71 -67.05 19.49
N VAL A 191 9.01 -66.78 19.57
CA VAL A 191 10.05 -67.82 19.35
C VAL A 191 9.91 -68.99 20.35
N TYR A 192 9.50 -68.71 21.59
CA TYR A 192 9.22 -69.76 22.57
C TYR A 192 7.98 -70.61 22.23
N THR A 193 6.90 -70.02 21.72
CA THR A 193 5.73 -70.79 21.26
C THR A 193 6.02 -71.61 20.01
N ASP A 194 6.77 -71.05 19.05
CA ASP A 194 7.14 -71.75 17.82
C ASP A 194 8.03 -72.98 18.12
N GLN A 195 8.90 -72.90 19.14
CA GLN A 195 9.67 -74.06 19.62
C GLN A 195 8.80 -75.14 20.28
N MET A 196 7.65 -74.80 20.86
CA MET A 196 6.73 -75.80 21.42
C MET A 196 5.98 -76.55 20.30
N GLU A 197 5.56 -75.87 19.24
CA GLU A 197 4.91 -76.51 18.08
C GLU A 197 5.91 -77.33 17.23
N GLY A 198 7.15 -76.86 17.06
CA GLY A 198 8.18 -77.57 16.31
C GLY A 198 8.57 -78.95 16.87
N VAL A 199 8.38 -79.15 18.18
CA VAL A 199 8.57 -80.46 18.84
C VAL A 199 7.39 -81.40 18.58
N ALA A 200 6.18 -80.89 18.37
CA ALA A 200 4.99 -81.71 18.09
C ALA A 200 4.94 -82.28 16.66
N SER A 201 5.63 -81.65 15.70
CA SER A 201 5.56 -81.98 14.27
C SER A 201 6.53 -83.10 13.80
N HIS A 202 7.36 -83.63 14.70
CA HIS A 202 8.52 -84.50 14.37
C HIS A 202 8.20 -85.95 13.93
N ASN A 203 6.98 -86.23 13.45
CA ASN A 203 6.54 -87.58 13.02
C ASN A 203 5.97 -87.68 11.59
N ASP A 204 5.92 -86.59 10.81
CA ASP A 204 5.32 -86.61 9.47
C ASP A 204 6.35 -87.04 8.38
N LEU A 205 6.24 -88.29 7.91
CA LEU A 205 7.21 -89.04 7.08
C LEU A 205 7.55 -88.46 5.68
N LYS A 206 7.01 -87.30 5.30
CA LYS A 206 7.00 -86.80 3.91
C LYS A 206 8.28 -86.09 3.46
N THR A 207 9.13 -85.66 4.38
CA THR A 207 10.33 -84.85 4.06
C THR A 207 11.43 -85.64 3.33
N LEU A 208 11.55 -86.94 3.62
CA LEU A 208 12.58 -87.84 3.06
C LEU A 208 12.47 -88.06 1.54
N GLU A 209 11.30 -87.86 0.94
CA GLU A 209 11.11 -88.02 -0.50
C GLU A 209 11.59 -86.79 -1.30
N ILE A 210 11.45 -85.59 -0.73
CA ILE A 210 11.87 -84.33 -1.35
C ILE A 210 13.40 -84.27 -1.44
N GLU A 211 14.10 -84.68 -0.38
CA GLU A 211 15.56 -84.60 -0.26
C GLU A 211 16.28 -85.41 -1.36
N LYS A 212 15.74 -86.59 -1.73
CA LYS A 212 16.23 -87.39 -2.86
C LYS A 212 16.21 -86.67 -4.21
N SER A 213 15.29 -85.72 -4.41
CA SER A 213 15.17 -85.01 -5.70
C SER A 213 16.21 -83.91 -5.89
N ALA A 214 16.74 -83.36 -4.79
CA ALA A 214 17.65 -82.20 -4.82
C ALA A 214 19.08 -82.56 -5.30
N TYR A 215 19.56 -83.77 -5.00
CA TYR A 215 20.92 -84.21 -5.33
C TYR A 215 21.21 -84.43 -6.82
N GLN A 216 20.20 -84.34 -7.71
CA GLN A 216 20.32 -84.77 -9.10
C GLN A 216 20.61 -83.63 -10.11
N ARG A 217 20.89 -82.40 -9.66
CA ARG A 217 21.10 -81.23 -10.55
C ARG A 217 22.38 -80.45 -10.25
N ALA A 218 23.52 -81.12 -10.45
CA ALA A 218 24.85 -80.50 -10.43
C ALA A 218 25.47 -80.45 -11.84
N SER A 219 25.28 -79.34 -12.54
CA SER A 219 26.14 -78.96 -13.69
C SER A 219 26.02 -77.45 -13.97
N PHE A 220 27.11 -76.72 -13.73
CA PHE A 220 27.26 -75.32 -14.13
C PHE A 220 27.52 -75.22 -15.62
N PHE A 221 26.87 -74.28 -16.31
CA PHE A 221 27.46 -73.39 -17.33
C PHE A 221 26.37 -72.38 -17.74
N ASP A 222 26.54 -71.11 -17.40
CA ASP A 222 25.59 -70.05 -17.73
C ASP A 222 26.11 -69.24 -18.93
N VAL A 223 25.25 -69.03 -19.93
CA VAL A 223 25.58 -68.40 -21.22
C VAL A 223 24.43 -67.48 -21.62
N SER A 224 24.64 -66.18 -21.49
CA SER A 224 23.61 -65.17 -21.81
C SER A 224 23.53 -64.88 -23.32
N PRO A 225 22.35 -65.01 -23.97
CA PRO A 225 22.11 -64.62 -25.36
C PRO A 225 21.54 -63.19 -25.49
N ILE A 226 21.28 -62.79 -26.74
CA ILE A 226 20.82 -61.45 -27.20
C ILE A 226 19.79 -61.68 -28.36
N GLU A 227 19.10 -60.75 -29.02
CA GLU A 227 19.27 -59.31 -29.35
C GLU A 227 17.91 -58.55 -29.45
N VAL A 228 17.94 -57.19 -29.43
CA VAL A 228 17.02 -56.20 -30.10
C VAL A 228 15.49 -56.16 -29.74
N PRO A 229 14.71 -55.09 -30.09
CA PRO A 229 15.02 -53.88 -30.89
C PRO A 229 14.70 -52.50 -30.26
N GLU A 230 14.89 -51.45 -31.06
CA GLU A 230 14.93 -50.01 -30.70
C GLU A 230 13.59 -49.27 -30.88
N VAL A 231 13.47 -48.08 -30.25
CA VAL A 231 12.70 -46.93 -30.77
C VAL A 231 13.49 -45.64 -30.52
N ILE A 232 13.68 -44.82 -31.56
CA ILE A 232 14.40 -43.54 -31.50
C ILE A 232 13.41 -42.37 -31.45
N PHE A 233 13.69 -41.35 -30.64
CA PHE A 233 13.01 -40.05 -30.73
C PHE A 233 14.02 -38.89 -30.76
N ASN A 234 14.54 -38.60 -31.96
CA ASN A 234 15.39 -37.43 -32.19
C ASN A 234 14.54 -36.15 -32.19
N ILE A 235 14.54 -35.42 -31.07
CA ILE A 235 14.08 -34.03 -31.03
C ILE A 235 15.31 -33.12 -31.06
N SER A 236 15.75 -32.76 -32.26
CA SER A 236 16.78 -31.75 -32.50
C SER A 236 16.22 -30.35 -32.20
N VAL A 237 16.07 -30.01 -30.92
CA VAL A 237 15.81 -28.63 -30.51
C VAL A 237 17.05 -27.80 -30.84
N GLU A 238 16.94 -26.93 -31.85
CA GLU A 238 17.99 -25.95 -32.15
C GLU A 238 18.34 -25.17 -30.87
N LYS A 239 19.62 -25.14 -30.47
CA LYS A 239 20.10 -24.31 -29.36
C LYS A 239 19.94 -22.82 -29.74
N LYS A 240 18.75 -22.29 -29.50
CA LYS A 240 18.39 -20.87 -29.71
C LYS A 240 19.37 -20.01 -28.93
N GLN A 241 20.27 -19.34 -29.64
CA GLN A 241 21.53 -18.84 -29.06
C GLN A 241 21.28 -17.97 -27.83
N VAL A 242 21.86 -18.37 -26.70
CA VAL A 242 21.72 -17.65 -25.43
C VAL A 242 22.63 -16.43 -25.46
N GLY A 243 22.07 -15.29 -25.89
CA GLY A 243 22.80 -14.03 -26.02
C GLY A 243 23.52 -13.62 -24.74
N SER A 244 24.77 -13.18 -24.88
CA SER A 244 25.72 -13.00 -23.76
C SER A 244 25.49 -11.76 -22.89
N TYR A 245 24.43 -11.00 -23.16
CA TYR A 245 24.05 -9.78 -22.45
C TYR A 245 22.68 -9.97 -21.79
N HIS A 246 22.67 -10.07 -20.47
CA HIS A 246 21.48 -10.40 -19.68
C HIS A 246 21.01 -9.20 -18.86
N ILE A 247 19.77 -8.76 -19.05
CA ILE A 247 19.20 -7.62 -18.33
C ILE A 247 18.52 -8.12 -17.06
N ILE A 248 19.16 -7.98 -15.91
CA ILE A 248 18.69 -8.48 -14.62
C ILE A 248 17.57 -7.59 -14.05
N ALA A 249 16.49 -8.24 -13.64
CA ALA A 249 15.34 -7.65 -12.96
C ALA A 249 15.49 -7.64 -11.43
N GLY A 250 16.27 -8.58 -10.89
CA GLY A 250 16.59 -8.69 -9.46
C GLY A 250 17.33 -9.99 -9.14
N ALA A 251 17.83 -10.10 -7.91
CA ALA A 251 18.43 -11.30 -7.36
C ALA A 251 17.81 -11.59 -5.98
N PHE A 252 17.32 -12.81 -5.78
CA PHE A 252 16.49 -13.17 -4.63
C PHE A 252 17.13 -14.31 -3.81
N ARG A 253 17.00 -14.26 -2.48
CA ARG A 253 17.54 -15.28 -1.57
C ARG A 253 16.73 -16.59 -1.59
N PHE A 254 15.47 -16.51 -1.99
CA PHE A 254 14.51 -17.61 -2.01
C PHE A 254 14.04 -17.83 -3.46
N GLU A 255 14.01 -19.10 -3.87
CA GLU A 255 13.71 -19.51 -5.26
C GLU A 255 12.27 -19.15 -5.65
N GLU A 256 11.33 -19.33 -4.74
CA GLU A 256 9.90 -19.05 -4.90
C GLU A 256 9.64 -17.57 -5.19
N ASN A 257 10.49 -16.67 -4.67
CA ASN A 257 10.41 -15.23 -4.95
C ASN A 257 11.02 -14.87 -6.32
N ALA A 258 12.02 -15.62 -6.78
CA ALA A 258 12.53 -15.49 -8.15
C ALA A 258 11.47 -15.98 -9.16
N ASP A 259 10.84 -17.12 -8.90
CA ASP A 259 9.86 -17.73 -9.80
C ASP A 259 8.55 -16.91 -9.86
N LYS A 260 8.05 -16.39 -8.74
CA LYS A 260 6.98 -15.37 -8.72
C LYS A 260 7.34 -14.12 -9.55
N LYS A 261 8.61 -13.70 -9.54
CA LYS A 261 9.04 -12.53 -10.32
C LYS A 261 9.14 -12.83 -11.81
N ILE A 262 9.48 -14.06 -12.20
CA ILE A 262 9.44 -14.52 -13.58
C ILE A 262 8.00 -14.51 -14.10
N GLU A 263 7.05 -15.05 -13.33
CA GLU A 263 5.62 -15.07 -13.70
C GLU A 263 5.07 -13.64 -13.92
N GLN A 264 5.37 -12.70 -13.02
CA GLN A 264 5.01 -11.29 -13.18
C GLN A 264 5.55 -10.68 -14.48
N LEU A 265 6.79 -10.99 -14.84
CA LEU A 265 7.45 -10.42 -16.02
C LEU A 265 6.95 -11.06 -17.32
N GLN A 266 6.64 -12.36 -17.30
CA GLN A 266 6.02 -13.05 -18.44
C GLN A 266 4.59 -12.53 -18.69
N LYS A 267 3.81 -12.28 -17.63
CA LYS A 267 2.50 -11.61 -17.74
C LYS A 267 2.60 -10.17 -18.27
N ALA A 268 3.73 -9.49 -18.04
CA ALA A 268 4.04 -8.19 -18.63
C ALA A 268 4.69 -8.26 -20.03
N GLY A 269 4.72 -9.44 -20.67
CA GLY A 269 5.20 -9.62 -22.04
C GLY A 269 6.73 -9.75 -22.21
N PHE A 270 7.49 -9.83 -21.12
CA PHE A 270 8.95 -10.02 -21.20
C PHE A 270 9.35 -11.49 -21.28
N SER A 271 10.41 -11.79 -22.03
CA SER A 271 11.03 -13.12 -22.19
C SER A 271 11.79 -13.60 -20.94
N ALA A 272 11.17 -13.47 -19.76
CA ALA A 272 11.85 -13.56 -18.49
C ALA A 272 12.20 -14.99 -18.08
N ARG A 273 13.38 -15.15 -17.45
CA ARG A 273 13.93 -16.45 -17.06
C ARG A 273 14.86 -16.35 -15.85
N LYS A 274 14.98 -17.45 -15.10
CA LYS A 274 16.00 -17.69 -14.07
C LYS A 274 17.35 -17.93 -14.74
N ILE A 275 18.42 -17.32 -14.26
CA ILE A 275 19.77 -17.44 -14.84
C ILE A 275 20.80 -18.07 -13.89
N GLY A 276 20.31 -18.78 -12.87
CA GLY A 276 21.11 -19.41 -11.82
C GLY A 276 21.45 -18.46 -10.67
N GLN A 277 22.15 -19.01 -9.67
CA GLN A 277 22.62 -18.24 -8.51
C GLN A 277 23.86 -17.39 -8.84
N ASN A 278 24.04 -16.28 -8.13
CA ASN A 278 25.30 -15.52 -8.13
C ASN A 278 26.32 -16.09 -7.12
N LYS A 279 27.51 -15.48 -7.03
CA LYS A 279 28.57 -15.85 -6.05
C LYS A 279 28.15 -15.76 -4.57
N TYR A 280 26.97 -15.21 -4.28
CA TYR A 280 26.39 -15.04 -2.94
C TYR A 280 25.14 -15.91 -2.73
N GLY A 281 24.88 -16.89 -3.61
CA GLY A 281 23.74 -17.82 -3.52
C GLY A 281 22.37 -17.22 -3.91
N LEU A 282 22.32 -15.99 -4.45
CA LEU A 282 21.05 -15.34 -4.81
C LEU A 282 20.60 -15.75 -6.22
N HIS A 283 19.37 -16.26 -6.35
CA HIS A 283 18.74 -16.67 -7.60
C HIS A 283 18.45 -15.42 -8.46
N GLN A 284 19.07 -15.32 -9.63
CA GLN A 284 18.95 -14.14 -10.50
C GLN A 284 17.82 -14.30 -11.53
N VAL A 285 17.02 -13.26 -11.69
CA VAL A 285 15.92 -13.16 -12.67
C VAL A 285 16.27 -12.13 -13.74
N VAL A 286 16.07 -12.50 -15.00
CA VAL A 286 16.41 -11.70 -16.19
C VAL A 286 15.15 -11.36 -16.97
N TYR A 287 15.06 -10.13 -17.50
CA TYR A 287 14.00 -9.68 -18.42
C TYR A 287 14.14 -10.29 -19.82
N ALA A 288 15.36 -10.23 -20.37
CA ALA A 288 15.73 -10.76 -21.67
C ALA A 288 17.25 -11.03 -21.72
N SER A 289 17.65 -11.97 -22.57
CA SER A 289 19.05 -12.28 -22.92
C SER A 289 19.25 -11.97 -24.39
N ILE A 290 20.18 -11.06 -24.69
CA ILE A 290 20.35 -10.42 -26.00
C ILE A 290 21.76 -10.69 -26.52
N VAL A 291 21.90 -10.89 -27.84
CA VAL A 291 23.19 -11.24 -28.48
C VAL A 291 24.05 -9.99 -28.70
N ASP A 292 23.44 -8.88 -29.15
CA ASP A 292 24.15 -7.62 -29.36
C ASP A 292 24.24 -6.75 -28.09
N LYS A 293 25.36 -6.03 -27.97
CA LYS A 293 25.65 -5.09 -26.88
C LYS A 293 24.88 -3.78 -27.00
N SER A 294 24.67 -3.26 -28.22
CA SER A 294 23.98 -1.98 -28.42
C SER A 294 22.48 -2.11 -28.12
N GLU A 295 21.85 -3.18 -28.61
CA GLU A 295 20.46 -3.55 -28.30
C GLU A 295 20.26 -3.80 -26.79
N ALA A 296 21.19 -4.50 -26.13
CA ALA A 296 21.14 -4.71 -24.69
C ALA A 296 21.23 -3.41 -23.87
N LEU A 297 21.88 -2.37 -24.39
CA LEU A 297 21.99 -1.07 -23.74
C LEU A 297 20.79 -0.15 -24.01
N THR A 298 20.18 -0.20 -25.19
CA THR A 298 18.94 0.56 -25.48
C THR A 298 17.75 -0.02 -24.71
N THR A 299 17.60 -1.35 -24.71
CA THR A 299 16.54 -2.05 -23.94
C THR A 299 16.70 -1.87 -22.43
N LEU A 300 17.92 -1.92 -21.88
CA LEU A 300 18.16 -1.59 -20.46
C LEU A 300 17.71 -0.16 -20.11
N ARG A 301 18.03 0.83 -20.97
CA ARG A 301 17.61 2.23 -20.76
C ARG A 301 16.09 2.39 -20.79
N ALA A 302 15.41 1.69 -21.70
CA ALA A 302 13.94 1.66 -21.75
C ALA A 302 13.36 1.07 -20.46
N ILE A 303 13.80 -0.12 -20.05
CA ILE A 303 13.35 -0.81 -18.83
C ILE A 303 13.60 0.03 -17.57
N LYS A 304 14.74 0.73 -17.48
CA LYS A 304 15.02 1.66 -16.36
C LYS A 304 14.08 2.87 -16.30
N LYS A 305 13.55 3.32 -17.45
CA LYS A 305 12.62 4.46 -17.52
C LYS A 305 11.17 4.04 -17.31
N SER A 306 10.77 2.82 -17.71
CA SER A 306 9.37 2.38 -17.70
C SER A 306 8.97 1.46 -16.55
N HIS A 307 9.88 0.62 -16.03
CA HIS A 307 9.46 -0.53 -15.19
C HIS A 307 10.37 -0.82 -13.98
N ASN A 308 11.70 -0.69 -14.09
CA ASN A 308 12.60 -0.84 -12.94
C ASN A 308 13.91 -0.06 -13.11
N SER A 309 14.00 1.11 -12.48
CA SER A 309 15.22 1.94 -12.41
C SER A 309 16.44 1.20 -11.83
N GLY A 310 16.20 0.23 -10.95
CA GLY A 310 17.19 -0.64 -10.33
C GLY A 310 17.66 -1.83 -11.18
N ALA A 311 17.21 -1.99 -12.43
CA ALA A 311 17.72 -3.04 -13.33
C ALA A 311 19.22 -2.85 -13.65
N TRP A 312 19.94 -3.92 -13.99
CA TRP A 312 21.34 -3.84 -14.43
C TRP A 312 21.69 -4.88 -15.49
N LEU A 313 22.82 -4.69 -16.19
CA LEU A 313 23.32 -5.63 -17.19
C LEU A 313 24.35 -6.58 -16.57
N LEU A 314 24.19 -7.88 -16.83
CA LEU A 314 25.21 -8.89 -16.61
C LEU A 314 25.76 -9.36 -17.96
N VAL A 315 27.06 -9.25 -18.16
CA VAL A 315 27.76 -9.87 -19.30
C VAL A 315 28.24 -11.25 -18.84
N LYS A 316 27.69 -12.31 -19.43
CA LYS A 316 28.11 -13.69 -19.16
C LYS A 316 27.83 -14.55 -20.41
N LYS A 317 28.70 -15.51 -20.71
CA LYS A 317 28.36 -16.59 -21.65
C LYS A 317 27.71 -17.75 -20.90
N MET A 318 26.72 -18.38 -21.52
CA MET A 318 26.05 -19.57 -21.02
C MET A 318 26.10 -20.63 -22.11
N ASP A 319 26.41 -21.86 -21.70
CA ASP A 319 26.79 -22.97 -22.58
C ASP A 319 25.62 -23.92 -22.91
#